data_AF-A0A432VUF4-F1
#
_entry.id   AF-A0A432VUF4-F1
#
_cell.length_a   1.000
_cell.length_b   1.000
_cell.length_c   1.000
_cell.angle_alpha   90.00
_cell.angle_beta   90.00
_cell.angle_gamma   90.00
#
_symmetry.space_group_name_H-M   'P 1'
#
loop_
_entity.id
_entity.type
_entity.pdbx_description
1 polymer ?
#
loop_
_entity_poly.entity_id
_entity_poly.type
_entity_poly.pdbx_seq_one_letter_code
_entity_poly.pdbx_strand_id
1 'polypeptide(L)'
;MKNRDWLKAWYTPIFFALPTYFLLMFASQMIFGVEVNRWLKLALYFALYFFFGWLLAKVANAGTEVAAERHPAHDWPISGPIRYAGKYVFFLTFYPTLILSSLNPFQFVQQFRQIFGQAKAAKRLKGNEEANANYQTKATYRLPFSGEWLVFNGGLKEATSHSWQVLAQRYAYDFVQADPEFRRHRGQGMRLRDYYCYGQPILAAADGEVVDVVDKIGPAPLVGFGIADFLCRHFAGNHVVICHADGEYGFYAHLIKGTIPVKIGDSVKAGEEIGRCGHTGHSSEPHLHFHLQDTPSIFTGMGLPIRFQGVGEIVRGQRVVGESAGLPD
;
A
#
# COMPACT_ATOMS: atom_id res chain seq x y z
N MET A 1 -27.20 2.69 -11.28
CA MET A 1 -26.54 3.92 -10.79
C MET A 1 -25.55 4.37 -11.84
N LYS A 2 -25.71 5.61 -12.36
CA LYS A 2 -25.10 6.06 -13.61
C LYS A 2 -23.58 6.28 -13.49
N ASN A 3 -22.87 5.67 -14.44
CA ASN A 3 -21.47 5.77 -14.86
C ASN A 3 -20.88 7.21 -14.79
N ARG A 4 -20.50 7.67 -13.59
CA ARG A 4 -19.80 8.93 -13.34
C ARG A 4 -18.32 8.73 -13.04
N ASP A 5 -17.81 7.50 -13.11
CA ASP A 5 -16.42 7.19 -12.75
C ASP A 5 -15.39 7.86 -13.66
N TRP A 6 -15.78 8.19 -14.90
CA TRP A 6 -14.95 9.01 -15.78
C TRP A 6 -14.64 10.40 -15.21
N LEU A 7 -15.50 10.97 -14.34
CA LEU A 7 -15.23 12.24 -13.65
C LEU A 7 -14.07 12.12 -12.64
N LYS A 8 -13.76 10.91 -12.18
CA LYS A 8 -12.67 10.61 -11.24
C LYS A 8 -11.35 10.32 -11.96
N ALA A 9 -11.35 10.21 -13.29
CA ALA A 9 -10.13 9.95 -14.05
C ALA A 9 -9.15 11.13 -13.95
N TRP A 10 -7.86 10.83 -13.81
CA TRP A 10 -6.80 11.84 -13.62
C TRP A 10 -6.72 12.87 -14.75
N TYR A 11 -7.13 12.51 -15.97
CA TYR A 11 -7.10 13.40 -17.12
C TYR A 11 -8.34 14.29 -17.23
N THR A 12 -9.43 13.99 -16.53
CA THR A 12 -10.70 14.73 -16.66
C THR A 12 -10.60 16.19 -16.24
N PRO A 13 -9.86 16.55 -15.15
CA PRO A 13 -9.65 17.95 -14.78
C PRO A 13 -8.96 18.79 -15.85
N ILE A 14 -8.15 18.18 -16.72
CA ILE A 14 -7.44 18.88 -17.80
C ILE A 14 -8.43 19.56 -18.76
N PHE A 15 -9.54 18.89 -19.09
CA PHE A 15 -10.56 19.43 -20.00
C PHE A 15 -11.27 20.69 -19.47
N PHE A 16 -11.19 20.96 -18.17
CA PHE A 16 -11.77 22.16 -17.55
C PHE A 16 -10.69 23.18 -17.17
N ALA A 17 -9.55 22.70 -16.66
CA ALA A 17 -8.44 23.55 -16.26
C ALA A 17 -7.79 24.25 -17.45
N LEU A 18 -7.57 23.55 -18.56
CA LEU A 18 -6.87 24.09 -19.74
C LEU A 18 -7.66 25.24 -20.40
N PRO A 19 -8.96 25.12 -20.70
CA PRO A 19 -9.73 26.22 -21.28
C PRO A 19 -9.86 27.41 -20.32
N THR A 20 -10.10 27.15 -19.04
CA THR A 20 -10.20 28.20 -18.00
C THR A 20 -8.87 28.94 -17.85
N TYR A 21 -7.75 28.22 -17.87
CA TYR A 21 -6.42 28.80 -17.86
C TYR A 21 -6.21 29.76 -19.03
N PHE A 22 -6.50 29.32 -20.27
CA PHE A 22 -6.35 30.18 -21.45
C PHE A 22 -7.27 31.40 -21.41
N LEU A 23 -8.51 31.25 -20.93
CA LEU A 23 -9.44 32.36 -20.76
C LEU A 23 -8.91 33.41 -19.76
N LEU A 24 -8.37 32.97 -18.63
CA LEU A 24 -7.79 33.86 -17.62
C LEU A 24 -6.53 34.56 -18.13
N MET A 25 -5.68 33.87 -18.89
CA MET A 25 -4.50 34.49 -19.52
C MET A 25 -4.91 35.51 -20.58
N PHE A 26 -5.90 35.19 -21.41
CA PHE A 26 -6.46 36.11 -22.40
C PHE A 26 -7.05 37.35 -21.71
N ALA A 27 -7.85 37.17 -20.66
CA ALA A 27 -8.44 38.28 -19.91
C ALA A 27 -7.37 39.15 -19.23
N SER A 28 -6.38 38.53 -18.59
CA SER A 28 -5.24 39.25 -17.99
C SER A 28 -4.56 40.16 -18.98
N GLN A 29 -4.32 39.67 -20.20
CA GLN A 29 -3.62 40.42 -21.23
C GLN A 29 -4.51 41.46 -21.92
N MET A 30 -5.74 41.09 -22.29
CA MET A 30 -6.61 41.92 -23.12
C MET A 30 -7.45 42.93 -22.34
N ILE A 31 -7.84 42.60 -21.10
CA ILE A 31 -8.69 43.46 -20.28
C ILE A 31 -7.83 44.29 -19.33
N PHE A 32 -6.83 43.66 -18.70
CA PHE A 32 -6.05 44.30 -17.65
C PHE A 32 -4.65 44.73 -18.09
N GLY A 33 -4.19 44.32 -19.27
CA GLY A 33 -2.84 44.64 -19.76
C GLY A 33 -1.71 44.04 -18.92
N VAL A 34 -2.01 43.02 -18.09
CA VAL A 34 -1.05 42.41 -17.16
C VAL A 34 -0.44 41.17 -17.80
N GLU A 35 0.89 41.17 -17.93
CA GLU A 35 1.64 39.99 -18.34
C GLU A 35 2.00 39.11 -17.14
N VAL A 36 1.41 37.92 -17.09
CA VAL A 36 1.69 36.94 -16.03
C VAL A 36 3.00 36.21 -16.33
N ASN A 37 3.90 36.15 -15.33
CA ASN A 37 5.18 35.47 -15.49
C ASN A 37 5.01 33.94 -15.68
N ARG A 38 6.02 33.27 -16.25
CA ARG A 38 5.97 31.83 -16.58
C ARG A 38 5.72 30.92 -15.38
N TRP A 39 6.22 31.27 -14.20
CA TRP A 39 6.08 30.46 -13.00
C TRP A 39 4.68 30.58 -12.40
N LEU A 40 4.10 31.78 -12.43
CA LEU A 40 2.75 32.05 -11.98
C LEU A 40 1.71 31.46 -12.96
N LYS A 41 2.01 31.47 -14.26
CA LYS A 41 1.27 30.71 -15.29
C LYS A 41 1.22 29.22 -14.96
N LEU A 42 2.38 28.62 -14.70
CA LEU A 42 2.47 27.21 -14.35
C LEU A 42 1.74 26.90 -13.03
N ALA A 43 1.93 27.73 -12.01
CA ALA A 43 1.25 27.59 -10.72
C ALA A 43 -0.28 27.71 -10.85
N LEU A 44 -0.77 28.66 -11.65
CA LEU A 44 -2.19 28.84 -11.90
C LEU A 44 -2.80 27.63 -12.62
N TYR A 45 -2.11 27.07 -13.62
CA TYR A 45 -2.58 25.85 -14.28
C TYR A 45 -2.74 24.70 -13.29
N PHE A 46 -1.74 24.44 -12.45
CA PHE A 46 -1.84 23.39 -11.43
C PHE A 46 -2.93 23.69 -10.41
N ALA A 47 -3.08 24.95 -9.97
CA ALA A 47 -4.15 25.34 -9.06
C ALA A 47 -5.54 25.06 -9.65
N LEU A 48 -5.76 25.40 -10.93
CA LEU A 48 -6.98 25.09 -11.66
C LEU A 48 -7.19 23.58 -11.82
N TYR A 49 -6.14 22.84 -12.18
CA TYR A 49 -6.19 21.38 -12.29
C TYR A 49 -6.63 20.72 -10.98
N PHE A 50 -6.04 21.12 -9.85
CA PHE A 50 -6.43 20.60 -8.53
C PHE A 50 -7.83 21.06 -8.11
N PHE A 51 -8.20 22.32 -8.38
CA PHE A 51 -9.54 22.83 -8.11
C PHE A 51 -10.62 22.06 -8.86
N PHE A 52 -10.46 21.87 -10.18
CA PHE A 52 -11.40 21.10 -10.98
C PHE A 52 -11.37 19.62 -10.61
N GLY A 53 -10.21 19.04 -10.28
CA GLY A 53 -10.11 17.68 -9.75
C GLY A 53 -10.95 17.49 -8.49
N TRP A 54 -10.82 18.41 -7.53
CA TRP A 54 -11.63 18.42 -6.31
C TRP A 54 -13.13 18.59 -6.61
N LEU A 55 -13.49 19.55 -7.48
CA LEU A 55 -14.88 19.84 -7.83
C LEU A 55 -15.55 18.65 -8.54
N LEU A 56 -14.86 18.07 -9.52
CA LEU A 56 -15.35 16.91 -10.28
C LEU A 56 -15.47 15.68 -9.39
N ALA A 57 -14.54 15.47 -8.45
CA ALA A 57 -14.66 14.41 -7.45
C ALA A 57 -15.90 14.60 -6.57
N LYS A 58 -16.18 15.84 -6.12
CA LYS A 58 -17.43 16.13 -5.39
C LYS A 58 -18.68 15.85 -6.22
N VAL A 59 -18.70 16.24 -7.48
CA VAL A 59 -19.84 15.99 -8.39
C VAL A 59 -20.01 14.50 -8.69
N ALA A 60 -18.90 13.76 -8.85
CA ALA A 60 -18.90 12.32 -9.06
C ALA A 60 -19.50 11.58 -7.86
N ASN A 61 -19.24 12.09 -6.66
CA ASN A 61 -19.70 11.51 -5.39
C ASN A 61 -21.04 12.11 -4.90
N ALA A 62 -21.60 13.09 -5.61
CA ALA A 62 -22.87 13.71 -5.24
C ALA A 62 -24.02 12.70 -5.41
N GLY A 63 -24.72 12.40 -4.31
CA GLY A 63 -25.79 11.40 -4.27
C GLY A 63 -25.31 9.96 -4.04
N THR A 64 -24.01 9.74 -3.86
CA THR A 64 -23.43 8.48 -3.37
C THR A 64 -22.96 8.59 -1.92
N GLU A 65 -23.42 9.61 -1.19
CA GLU A 65 -23.26 9.72 0.27
C GLU A 65 -24.11 8.65 0.95
N VAL A 66 -23.78 7.38 0.74
CA VAL A 66 -23.76 6.48 1.89
C VAL A 66 -22.64 7.06 2.73
N ALA A 67 -22.97 7.58 3.91
CA ALA A 67 -21.95 7.88 4.90
C ALA A 67 -21.17 6.59 5.09
N ALA A 68 -20.03 6.44 4.40
CA ALA A 68 -19.16 5.30 4.59
C ALA A 68 -18.87 5.31 6.09
N GLU A 69 -19.38 4.31 6.81
CA GLU A 69 -19.26 4.27 8.26
C GLU A 69 -17.80 4.52 8.57
N ARG A 70 -17.55 5.59 9.34
CA ARG A 70 -16.20 6.02 9.64
C ARG A 70 -15.54 4.86 10.38
N HIS A 71 -14.61 4.18 9.72
CA HIS A 71 -13.97 3.00 10.29
C HIS A 71 -13.29 3.37 11.62
N PRO A 72 -13.47 2.60 12.72
CA PRO A 72 -12.91 2.91 14.03
C PRO A 72 -11.39 3.17 14.03
N ALA A 73 -10.69 2.57 13.05
CA ALA A 73 -9.27 2.80 12.81
C ALA A 73 -8.86 4.27 12.57
N HIS A 74 -9.79 5.15 12.21
CA HIS A 74 -9.52 6.59 12.11
C HIS A 74 -9.19 7.24 13.46
N ASP A 75 -9.59 6.61 14.56
CA ASP A 75 -9.37 7.10 15.92
C ASP A 75 -8.28 6.29 16.65
N TRP A 76 -7.60 5.37 15.96
CA TRP A 76 -6.49 4.61 16.55
C TRP A 76 -5.29 5.51 16.86
N PRO A 77 -4.58 5.25 17.98
CA PRO A 77 -3.41 6.03 18.36
C PRO A 77 -2.31 6.02 17.29
N ILE A 78 -1.81 7.22 16.96
CA ILE A 78 -0.73 7.45 15.98
C ILE A 78 0.59 7.67 16.72
N SER A 79 1.69 7.26 16.09
CA SER A 79 3.06 7.43 16.58
C SER A 79 3.59 8.86 16.38
N GLY A 80 4.62 9.17 17.16
CA GLY A 80 5.47 10.35 17.02
C GLY A 80 4.75 11.69 17.14
N PRO A 81 5.35 12.77 16.62
CA PRO A 81 4.80 14.12 16.72
C PRO A 81 3.48 14.32 15.95
N ILE A 82 3.17 13.44 14.99
CA ILE A 82 1.94 13.49 14.20
C ILE A 82 0.71 13.43 15.09
N ARG A 83 0.77 12.66 16.20
CA ARG A 83 -0.35 12.55 17.14
C ARG A 83 -0.74 13.87 17.81
N TYR A 84 0.20 14.80 17.96
CA TYR A 84 -0.01 16.07 18.66
C TYR A 84 -0.39 17.20 17.71
N ALA A 85 0.24 17.24 16.55
CA ALA A 85 0.06 18.32 15.59
C ALA A 85 -1.04 18.05 14.55
N GLY A 86 -1.68 16.88 14.64
CA GLY A 86 -2.78 16.45 13.80
C GLY A 86 -2.36 16.15 12.36
N LYS A 87 -3.35 15.84 11.52
CA LYS A 87 -3.16 15.41 10.13
C LYS A 87 -2.36 16.40 9.27
N TYR A 88 -2.36 17.70 9.60
CA TYR A 88 -1.67 18.73 8.82
C TYR A 88 -0.15 18.55 8.80
N VAL A 89 0.45 18.09 9.90
CA VAL A 89 1.89 17.81 9.93
C VAL A 89 2.23 16.60 9.06
N PHE A 90 1.37 15.58 9.03
CA PHE A 90 1.53 14.48 8.09
C PHE A 90 1.55 14.98 6.64
N PHE A 91 0.70 15.95 6.27
CA PHE A 91 0.76 16.55 4.93
C PHE A 91 2.10 17.25 4.64
N LEU A 92 2.65 17.95 5.63
CA LEU A 92 3.93 18.68 5.51
C LEU A 92 5.16 17.77 5.53
N THR A 93 5.09 16.57 6.09
CA THR A 93 6.22 15.62 6.09
C THR A 93 6.11 14.62 4.94
N PHE A 94 4.94 14.05 4.70
CA PHE A 94 4.76 12.96 3.73
C PHE A 94 4.83 13.44 2.28
N TYR A 95 4.07 14.46 1.88
CA TYR A 95 3.99 14.86 0.48
C TYR A 95 5.30 15.41 -0.10
N PRO A 96 6.07 16.25 0.63
CA PRO A 96 7.38 16.66 0.14
C PRO A 96 8.31 15.46 -0.09
N THR A 97 8.24 14.44 0.77
CA THR A 97 9.06 13.23 0.59
C THR A 97 8.62 12.42 -0.64
N LEU A 98 7.33 12.40 -1.01
CA LEU A 98 6.90 11.82 -2.28
C LEU A 98 7.46 12.56 -3.51
N ILE A 99 7.58 13.88 -3.45
CA ILE A 99 8.23 14.66 -4.51
C ILE A 99 9.70 14.25 -4.61
N LEU A 100 10.41 14.15 -3.49
CA LEU A 100 11.80 13.68 -3.48
C LEU A 100 11.93 12.25 -4.02
N SER A 101 10.97 11.36 -3.74
CA SER A 101 10.93 10.00 -4.31
C SER A 101 10.90 10.00 -5.83
N SER A 102 10.26 11.00 -6.47
CA SER A 102 10.24 11.13 -7.93
C SER A 102 11.60 11.47 -8.54
N LEU A 103 12.50 12.06 -7.74
CA LEU A 103 13.88 12.38 -8.13
C LEU A 103 14.85 11.20 -7.90
N ASN A 104 14.42 10.17 -7.19
CA ASN A 104 15.24 8.98 -6.94
C ASN A 104 15.21 8.05 -8.16
N PRO A 105 16.35 7.79 -8.83
CA PRO A 105 16.38 7.01 -10.07
C PRO A 105 15.91 5.56 -9.89
N PHE A 106 16.19 4.93 -8.73
CA PHE A 106 15.74 3.57 -8.45
C PHE A 106 14.22 3.51 -8.32
N GLN A 107 13.63 4.49 -7.65
CA GLN A 107 12.19 4.59 -7.48
C GLN A 107 11.52 4.96 -8.80
N PHE A 108 12.08 5.91 -9.55
CA PHE A 108 11.58 6.31 -10.86
C PHE A 108 11.43 5.11 -11.80
N VAL A 109 12.47 4.28 -11.92
CA VAL A 109 12.40 3.04 -12.74
C VAL A 109 11.28 2.11 -12.27
N GLN A 110 11.11 1.94 -10.96
CA GLN A 110 10.04 1.11 -10.41
C GLN A 110 8.64 1.70 -10.67
N GLN A 111 8.47 3.02 -10.66
CA GLN A 111 7.21 3.67 -11.04
C GLN A 111 6.84 3.33 -12.47
N PHE A 112 7.79 3.40 -13.41
CA PHE A 112 7.54 2.99 -14.80
C PHE A 112 7.17 1.50 -14.89
N ARG A 113 7.92 0.62 -14.22
CA ARG A 113 7.60 -0.81 -14.17
C ARG A 113 6.18 -1.05 -13.64
N GLN A 114 5.79 -0.33 -12.59
CA GLN A 114 4.44 -0.41 -12.02
C GLN A 114 3.37 0.11 -12.98
N ILE A 115 3.59 1.23 -13.67
CA ILE A 115 2.63 1.76 -14.66
C ILE A 115 2.39 0.76 -15.79
N PHE A 116 3.45 0.27 -16.42
CA PHE A 116 3.33 -0.67 -17.54
C PHE A 116 2.84 -2.04 -17.08
N GLY A 117 3.31 -2.51 -15.93
CA GLY A 117 2.91 -3.80 -15.37
C GLY A 117 1.44 -3.80 -14.97
N GLN A 118 0.93 -2.72 -14.37
CA GLN A 118 -0.49 -2.56 -14.10
C GLN A 118 -1.32 -2.47 -15.38
N ALA A 119 -0.84 -1.81 -16.45
CA ALA A 119 -1.54 -1.80 -17.72
C ALA A 119 -1.67 -3.23 -18.31
N LYS A 120 -0.63 -4.06 -18.18
CA LYS A 120 -0.69 -5.48 -18.56
C LYS A 120 -1.66 -6.26 -17.68
N ALA A 121 -1.59 -6.06 -16.37
CA ALA A 121 -2.47 -6.68 -15.38
C ALA A 121 -3.96 -6.31 -15.64
N ALA A 122 -4.25 -5.04 -15.92
CA ALA A 122 -5.58 -4.54 -16.26
C ALA A 122 -6.14 -5.19 -17.54
N LYS A 123 -5.30 -5.41 -18.56
CA LYS A 123 -5.71 -6.15 -19.77
C LYS A 123 -6.09 -7.60 -19.47
N ARG A 124 -5.39 -8.27 -18.54
CA ARG A 124 -5.72 -9.64 -18.11
C ARG A 124 -6.99 -9.69 -17.26
N LEU A 125 -7.20 -8.67 -16.44
CA LEU A 125 -8.39 -8.54 -15.59
C LEU A 125 -9.66 -8.28 -16.40
N LYS A 126 -9.57 -7.51 -17.49
CA LYS A 126 -10.72 -7.13 -18.32
C LYS A 126 -11.48 -8.35 -18.83
N GLY A 127 -12.73 -8.51 -18.40
CA GLY A 127 -13.59 -9.66 -18.73
C GLY A 127 -13.44 -10.86 -17.80
N ASN A 128 -12.55 -10.79 -16.81
CA ASN A 128 -12.26 -11.82 -15.81
C ASN A 128 -12.47 -11.31 -14.37
N GLU A 129 -13.14 -10.17 -14.18
CA GLU A 129 -13.29 -9.51 -12.88
C GLU A 129 -13.99 -10.41 -11.86
N GLU A 130 -15.09 -11.06 -12.25
CA GLU A 130 -15.84 -11.97 -11.40
C GLU A 130 -15.04 -13.24 -11.07
N ALA A 131 -14.32 -13.79 -12.05
CA ALA A 131 -13.46 -14.95 -11.84
C ALA A 131 -12.30 -14.63 -10.87
N ASN A 132 -11.71 -13.43 -10.95
CA ASN A 132 -10.67 -12.98 -10.01
C ASN A 132 -11.24 -12.78 -8.60
N ALA A 133 -12.41 -12.15 -8.47
CA ALA A 133 -13.06 -11.93 -7.19
C ALA A 133 -13.49 -13.23 -6.49
N ASN A 134 -13.89 -14.24 -7.27
CA ASN A 134 -14.37 -15.53 -6.78
C ASN A 134 -13.27 -16.62 -6.74
N TYR A 135 -12.02 -16.25 -7.00
CA TYR A 135 -10.89 -17.19 -7.04
C TYR A 135 -10.83 -18.06 -5.76
N GLN A 136 -10.51 -19.33 -5.96
CA GLN A 136 -10.32 -20.31 -4.90
C GLN A 136 -8.87 -20.72 -4.87
N THR A 137 -8.25 -20.60 -3.70
CA THR A 137 -6.85 -20.95 -3.52
C THR A 137 -6.63 -22.45 -3.73
N LYS A 138 -5.54 -22.79 -4.42
CA LYS A 138 -5.08 -24.16 -4.68
C LYS A 138 -4.32 -24.70 -3.47
N ALA A 139 -3.49 -23.87 -2.84
CA ALA A 139 -2.80 -24.22 -1.60
C ALA A 139 -3.66 -23.89 -0.38
N THR A 140 -3.29 -24.48 0.77
CA THR A 140 -3.88 -24.19 2.08
C THR A 140 -2.99 -23.21 2.83
N TYR A 141 -3.55 -22.10 3.29
CA TYR A 141 -2.79 -20.99 3.87
C TYR A 141 -3.05 -20.84 5.36
N ARG A 142 -1.99 -20.81 6.16
CA ARG A 142 -1.98 -20.32 7.55
C ARG A 142 -1.68 -18.82 7.59
N LEU A 143 -1.97 -18.19 8.73
CA LEU A 143 -1.48 -16.82 8.98
C LEU A 143 0.07 -16.82 9.03
N PRO A 144 0.74 -15.82 8.41
CA PRO A 144 2.19 -15.80 8.23
C PRO A 144 2.98 -15.35 9.47
N PHE A 145 2.46 -15.67 10.66
CA PHE A 145 3.01 -15.31 11.96
C PHE A 145 2.38 -16.19 13.05
N SER A 146 2.96 -16.14 14.25
CA SER A 146 2.38 -16.74 15.46
C SER A 146 1.87 -15.67 16.43
N GLY A 147 0.93 -16.05 17.28
CA GLY A 147 0.34 -15.18 18.29
C GLY A 147 -0.68 -14.21 17.73
N GLU A 148 -1.15 -13.29 18.57
CA GLU A 148 -2.17 -12.31 18.20
C GLU A 148 -1.58 -11.14 17.40
N TRP A 149 -2.22 -10.83 16.28
CA TRP A 149 -1.95 -9.67 15.43
C TRP A 149 -3.27 -8.96 15.07
N LEU A 150 -3.18 -7.66 14.85
CA LEU A 150 -4.25 -6.81 14.37
C LEU A 150 -4.17 -6.69 12.84
N VAL A 151 -5.29 -6.90 12.15
CA VAL A 151 -5.45 -6.54 10.75
C VAL A 151 -5.53 -5.02 10.66
N PHE A 152 -4.39 -4.38 10.41
CA PHE A 152 -4.28 -2.92 10.37
C PHE A 152 -4.92 -2.33 9.12
N ASN A 153 -4.72 -3.01 7.99
CA ASN A 153 -5.37 -2.76 6.71
C ASN A 153 -5.63 -4.08 5.98
N GLY A 154 -6.67 -4.13 5.15
CA GLY A 154 -6.93 -5.27 4.26
C GLY A 154 -8.36 -5.79 4.32
N GLY A 155 -8.69 -6.58 3.31
CA GLY A 155 -9.99 -7.20 3.10
C GLY A 155 -10.23 -7.55 1.63
N LEU A 156 -11.27 -8.34 1.37
CA LEU A 156 -11.54 -8.90 0.04
C LEU A 156 -12.40 -8.00 -0.87
N LYS A 157 -12.77 -6.80 -0.42
CA LYS A 157 -13.69 -5.89 -1.12
C LYS A 157 -13.05 -4.53 -1.32
N GLU A 158 -13.51 -3.79 -2.33
CA GLU A 158 -13.04 -2.43 -2.60
C GLU A 158 -13.14 -1.51 -1.37
N ALA A 159 -14.24 -1.66 -0.60
CA ALA A 159 -14.47 -0.86 0.61
C ALA A 159 -13.51 -1.19 1.77
N THR A 160 -12.87 -2.37 1.77
CA THR A 160 -12.01 -2.84 2.88
C THR A 160 -10.54 -2.95 2.50
N SER A 161 -10.22 -2.97 1.20
CA SER A 161 -8.86 -2.95 0.69
C SER A 161 -8.23 -1.56 0.80
N HIS A 162 -6.95 -1.51 1.16
CA HIS A 162 -6.16 -0.27 1.24
C HIS A 162 -5.39 0.03 -0.06
N SER A 163 -5.45 -0.89 -1.02
CA SER A 163 -4.58 -0.96 -2.19
C SER A 163 -5.36 -1.38 -3.44
N TRP A 164 -6.70 -1.20 -3.45
CA TRP A 164 -7.59 -1.70 -4.51
C TRP A 164 -7.17 -1.30 -5.93
N GLN A 165 -6.63 -0.09 -6.05
CA GLN A 165 -6.16 0.51 -7.31
C GLN A 165 -4.79 -0.01 -7.76
N VAL A 166 -4.04 -0.69 -6.88
CA VAL A 166 -2.78 -1.36 -7.21
C VAL A 166 -3.06 -2.83 -7.45
N LEU A 167 -3.21 -3.22 -8.72
CA LEU A 167 -3.81 -4.52 -9.09
C LEU A 167 -3.13 -5.75 -8.45
N ALA A 168 -1.80 -5.76 -8.35
CA ALA A 168 -1.06 -6.84 -7.71
C ALA A 168 -1.36 -6.94 -6.19
N GLN A 169 -1.62 -5.80 -5.55
CA GLN A 169 -1.80 -5.69 -4.11
C GLN A 169 -3.27 -5.59 -3.71
N ARG A 170 -4.22 -5.76 -4.63
CA ARG A 170 -5.66 -5.50 -4.40
C ARG A 170 -6.22 -6.17 -3.13
N TYR A 171 -5.72 -7.35 -2.79
CA TYR A 171 -6.13 -8.14 -1.62
C TYR A 171 -5.03 -8.22 -0.56
N ALA A 172 -4.18 -7.21 -0.47
CA ALA A 172 -3.11 -7.15 0.50
C ALA A 172 -3.60 -6.87 1.92
N TYR A 173 -2.85 -7.43 2.87
CA TYR A 173 -3.04 -7.25 4.30
C TYR A 173 -1.80 -6.64 4.92
N ASP A 174 -2.02 -5.63 5.76
CA ASP A 174 -1.01 -5.11 6.67
C ASP A 174 -1.33 -5.64 8.06
N PHE A 175 -0.43 -6.43 8.63
CA PHE A 175 -0.54 -6.95 9.98
C PHE A 175 0.41 -6.22 10.92
N VAL A 176 -0.12 -5.80 12.07
CA VAL A 176 0.64 -5.19 13.16
C VAL A 176 0.34 -5.91 14.47
N GLN A 177 1.14 -5.68 15.50
CA GLN A 177 0.77 -6.02 16.87
C GLN A 177 0.36 -4.76 17.62
N ALA A 178 -0.68 -4.86 18.44
CA ALA A 178 -1.21 -3.74 19.19
C ALA A 178 -1.71 -4.15 20.57
N ASP A 179 -1.59 -3.25 21.54
CA ASP A 179 -2.19 -3.40 22.87
C ASP A 179 -3.73 -3.30 22.81
N PRO A 180 -4.47 -3.57 23.91
CA PRO A 180 -5.94 -3.52 23.91
C PRO A 180 -6.54 -2.18 23.47
N GLU A 181 -5.80 -1.07 23.61
CA GLU A 181 -6.21 0.27 23.15
C GLU A 181 -5.80 0.57 21.70
N PHE A 182 -5.41 -0.45 20.93
CA PHE A 182 -4.96 -0.35 19.54
C PHE A 182 -3.69 0.50 19.34
N ARG A 183 -2.89 0.74 20.40
CA ARG A 183 -1.54 1.31 20.23
C ARG A 183 -0.61 0.22 19.70
N ARG A 184 0.16 0.57 18.67
CA ARG A 184 1.06 -0.36 17.96
C ARG A 184 2.50 -0.29 18.47
N HIS A 185 2.75 0.62 19.42
CA HIS A 185 4.06 0.90 19.95
C HIS A 185 4.01 1.27 21.43
N ARG A 186 5.16 1.14 22.10
CA ARG A 186 5.45 1.67 23.43
C ARG A 186 5.86 3.14 23.34
N GLY A 187 5.64 3.90 24.40
CA GLY A 187 6.09 5.28 24.50
C GLY A 187 5.59 6.19 23.36
N GLN A 188 6.52 6.80 22.62
CA GLN A 188 6.19 7.74 21.54
C GLN A 188 6.22 7.12 20.14
N GLY A 189 6.74 5.90 19.95
CA GLY A 189 6.78 5.27 18.62
C GLY A 189 7.75 5.97 17.66
N MET A 190 8.84 6.53 18.18
CA MET A 190 9.85 7.25 17.38
C MET A 190 11.11 6.42 17.13
N ARG A 191 11.10 5.16 17.57
CA ARG A 191 12.17 4.19 17.37
C ARG A 191 11.56 2.88 16.93
N LEU A 192 12.25 2.15 16.04
CA LEU A 192 11.76 0.88 15.50
C LEU A 192 11.39 -0.12 16.62
N ARG A 193 12.26 -0.23 17.63
CA ARG A 193 12.07 -1.09 18.81
C ARG A 193 10.88 -0.72 19.70
N ASP A 194 10.26 0.44 19.48
CA ASP A 194 9.07 0.81 20.23
C ASP A 194 7.86 0.00 19.74
N TYR A 195 7.85 -0.44 18.48
CA TYR A 195 6.72 -1.14 17.87
C TYR A 195 6.69 -2.61 18.27
N TYR A 196 5.52 -3.11 18.67
CA TYR A 196 5.36 -4.45 19.21
C TYR A 196 5.71 -5.54 18.18
N CYS A 197 5.34 -5.31 16.91
CA CYS A 197 5.60 -6.24 15.82
C CYS A 197 7.04 -6.20 15.29
N TYR A 198 7.84 -5.16 15.61
CA TYR A 198 9.19 -5.04 15.05
C TYR A 198 10.09 -6.16 15.57
N GLY A 199 10.68 -6.93 14.65
CA GLY A 199 11.52 -8.08 14.94
C GLY A 199 10.78 -9.38 15.21
N GLN A 200 9.44 -9.40 15.16
CA GLN A 200 8.67 -10.64 15.28
C GLN A 200 8.94 -11.58 14.09
N PRO A 201 9.00 -12.91 14.30
CA PRO A 201 9.15 -13.88 13.22
C PRO A 201 8.02 -13.79 12.19
N ILE A 202 8.39 -13.83 10.92
CA ILE A 202 7.48 -13.96 9.78
C ILE A 202 7.66 -15.36 9.21
N LEU A 203 6.54 -16.04 9.01
CA LEU A 203 6.49 -17.44 8.67
C LEU A 203 5.92 -17.64 7.27
N ALA A 204 6.40 -18.66 6.56
CA ALA A 204 5.80 -19.09 5.30
C ALA A 204 4.33 -19.46 5.52
N ALA A 205 3.44 -18.89 4.70
CA ALA A 205 1.99 -19.05 4.85
C ALA A 205 1.51 -20.42 4.35
N ALA A 206 2.27 -21.07 3.49
CA ALA A 206 2.05 -22.42 2.99
C ALA A 206 3.41 -23.02 2.57
N ASP A 207 3.44 -24.32 2.31
CA ASP A 207 4.58 -24.97 1.64
C ASP A 207 4.88 -24.28 0.30
N GLY A 208 6.13 -24.29 -0.15
CA GLY A 208 6.47 -23.75 -1.46
C GLY A 208 7.95 -23.64 -1.74
N GLU A 209 8.27 -23.03 -2.88
CA GLU A 209 9.64 -22.73 -3.31
C GLU A 209 9.87 -21.21 -3.32
N VAL A 210 10.98 -20.75 -2.74
CA VAL A 210 11.37 -19.35 -2.75
C VAL A 210 11.81 -18.94 -4.16
N VAL A 211 11.14 -17.95 -4.76
CA VAL A 211 11.37 -17.53 -6.15
C VAL A 211 11.97 -16.13 -6.29
N ASP A 212 11.89 -15.30 -5.23
CA ASP A 212 12.57 -14.00 -5.20
C ASP A 212 12.91 -13.60 -3.75
N VAL A 213 14.06 -12.94 -3.58
CA VAL A 213 14.55 -12.47 -2.28
C VAL A 213 15.29 -11.14 -2.44
N VAL A 214 14.92 -10.15 -1.64
CA VAL A 214 15.70 -8.93 -1.44
C VAL A 214 16.03 -8.77 0.03
N ASP A 215 17.32 -8.72 0.36
CA ASP A 215 17.81 -8.58 1.75
C ASP A 215 18.96 -7.56 1.90
N LYS A 216 18.82 -6.39 1.29
CA LYS A 216 19.90 -5.37 1.21
C LYS A 216 19.47 -3.96 1.55
N ILE A 217 18.19 -3.73 1.79
CA ILE A 217 17.59 -2.41 2.03
C ILE A 217 17.63 -2.11 3.53
N GLY A 218 18.15 -0.93 3.89
CA GLY A 218 18.10 -0.45 5.28
C GLY A 218 16.68 -0.06 5.71
N PRO A 219 16.43 0.12 7.02
CA PRO A 219 15.15 0.61 7.49
C PRO A 219 14.86 2.00 6.96
N ALA A 220 13.58 2.27 6.69
CA ALA A 220 13.10 3.60 6.40
C ALA A 220 13.47 4.54 7.56
N PRO A 221 13.97 5.76 7.27
CA PRO A 221 14.41 6.68 8.30
C PRO A 221 13.21 7.30 9.04
N LEU A 222 13.45 7.77 10.27
CA LEU A 222 12.53 8.64 11.01
C LEU A 222 11.11 8.05 11.17
N VAL A 223 11.04 6.81 11.64
CA VAL A 223 9.78 6.17 12.02
C VAL A 223 8.97 7.05 12.99
N GLY A 224 7.66 7.15 12.76
CA GLY A 224 6.75 8.00 13.55
C GLY A 224 6.68 9.47 13.11
N PHE A 225 7.48 9.91 12.13
CA PHE A 225 7.45 11.29 11.61
C PHE A 225 6.63 11.44 10.31
N GLY A 226 6.09 10.34 9.77
CA GLY A 226 5.30 10.37 8.53
C GLY A 226 6.13 10.73 7.30
N ILE A 227 7.40 10.35 7.32
CA ILE A 227 8.35 10.57 6.23
C ILE A 227 8.37 9.28 5.40
N ALA A 228 8.10 9.39 4.09
CA ALA A 228 8.34 8.27 3.19
C ALA A 228 9.85 8.09 2.99
N ASP A 229 10.33 6.86 2.84
CA ASP A 229 11.72 6.60 2.48
C ASP A 229 11.98 6.99 1.01
N PHE A 230 12.22 8.27 0.79
CA PHE A 230 12.51 8.83 -0.54
C PHE A 230 13.89 8.45 -1.06
N LEU A 231 14.75 7.86 -0.23
CA LEU A 231 16.05 7.31 -0.62
C LEU A 231 15.98 5.80 -0.88
N CYS A 232 14.82 5.18 -0.65
CA CYS A 232 14.65 3.75 -0.81
C CYS A 232 15.04 3.29 -2.21
N ARG A 233 15.65 2.10 -2.29
CA ARG A 233 16.00 1.48 -3.58
C ARG A 233 14.95 0.49 -4.06
N HIS A 234 13.98 0.12 -3.23
CA HIS A 234 12.92 -0.84 -3.59
C HIS A 234 11.62 -0.57 -2.81
N PHE A 235 10.48 -0.42 -3.49
CA PHE A 235 9.21 -0.07 -2.82
C PHE A 235 8.80 -1.04 -1.74
N ALA A 236 8.96 -2.34 -1.98
CA ALA A 236 8.62 -3.37 -1.00
C ALA A 236 9.65 -3.51 0.14
N GLY A 237 10.80 -2.82 0.06
CA GLY A 237 11.91 -3.06 0.97
C GLY A 237 12.50 -4.45 0.80
N ASN A 238 12.98 -5.03 1.90
CA ASN A 238 13.38 -6.44 1.93
C ASN A 238 12.13 -7.31 1.94
N HIS A 239 12.16 -8.36 1.13
CA HIS A 239 10.99 -9.21 0.92
C HIS A 239 11.40 -10.61 0.47
N VAL A 240 10.46 -11.53 0.62
CA VAL A 240 10.51 -12.89 0.11
C VAL A 240 9.28 -13.12 -0.75
N VAL A 241 9.45 -13.82 -1.87
CA VAL A 241 8.35 -14.31 -2.71
C VAL A 241 8.43 -15.83 -2.78
N ILE A 242 7.33 -16.50 -2.45
CA ILE A 242 7.24 -17.96 -2.43
C ILE A 242 6.18 -18.41 -3.43
N CYS A 243 6.52 -19.33 -4.32
CA CYS A 243 5.56 -20.05 -5.15
C CYS A 243 4.96 -21.19 -4.32
N HIS A 244 3.70 -21.06 -3.92
CA HIS A 244 3.00 -22.05 -3.11
C HIS A 244 2.25 -23.08 -3.96
N ALA A 245 1.77 -22.64 -5.11
CA ALA A 245 1.15 -23.47 -6.14
C ALA A 245 1.31 -22.78 -7.50
N ASP A 246 1.03 -23.49 -8.59
CA ASP A 246 1.01 -22.89 -9.92
C ASP A 246 0.06 -21.67 -9.95
N GLY A 247 0.62 -20.49 -10.25
CA GLY A 247 -0.14 -19.24 -10.25
C GLY A 247 -0.47 -18.69 -8.86
N GLU A 248 0.15 -19.15 -7.78
CA GLU A 248 -0.03 -18.61 -6.42
C GLU A 248 1.30 -18.26 -5.78
N TYR A 249 1.58 -16.97 -5.72
CA TYR A 249 2.81 -16.44 -5.15
C TYR A 249 2.51 -15.61 -3.91
N GLY A 250 3.00 -16.07 -2.76
CA GLY A 250 2.97 -15.33 -1.50
C GLY A 250 4.06 -14.27 -1.48
N PHE A 251 3.69 -13.03 -1.23
CA PHE A 251 4.61 -11.89 -1.17
C PHE A 251 4.68 -11.34 0.26
N TYR A 252 5.87 -11.35 0.86
CA TYR A 252 6.13 -10.96 2.25
C TYR A 252 7.09 -9.78 2.28
N ALA A 253 6.63 -8.58 2.69
CA ALA A 253 7.40 -7.35 2.53
C ALA A 253 7.83 -6.69 3.84
N HIS A 254 8.61 -5.60 3.69
CA HIS A 254 9.08 -4.72 4.76
C HIS A 254 9.98 -5.40 5.80
N LEU A 255 10.61 -6.52 5.46
CA LEU A 255 11.40 -7.34 6.39
C LEU A 255 12.69 -6.63 6.85
N ILE A 256 13.24 -7.07 7.98
CA ILE A 256 14.51 -6.56 8.50
C ILE A 256 15.68 -7.10 7.67
N LYS A 257 16.63 -6.21 7.36
CA LYS A 257 17.86 -6.57 6.64
C LYS A 257 18.69 -7.58 7.43
N GLY A 258 19.16 -8.63 6.77
CA GLY A 258 20.02 -9.66 7.35
C GLY A 258 19.28 -10.67 8.21
N THR A 259 17.94 -10.67 8.17
CA THR A 259 17.12 -11.62 8.93
C THR A 259 16.44 -12.68 8.07
N ILE A 260 16.56 -12.60 6.75
CA ILE A 260 15.95 -13.55 5.82
C ILE A 260 16.90 -14.77 5.70
N PRO A 261 16.55 -15.95 6.24
CA PRO A 261 17.45 -17.10 6.27
C PRO A 261 17.46 -17.88 4.95
N VAL A 262 16.43 -17.68 4.12
CA VAL A 262 16.19 -18.43 2.88
C VAL A 262 16.79 -17.73 1.65
N LYS A 263 16.99 -18.51 0.58
CA LYS A 263 17.51 -18.09 -0.72
C LYS A 263 16.58 -18.57 -1.83
N ILE A 264 16.72 -17.96 -3.00
CA ILE A 264 16.01 -18.39 -4.21
C ILE A 264 16.35 -19.86 -4.50
N GLY A 265 15.32 -20.67 -4.73
CA GLY A 265 15.39 -22.12 -4.96
C GLY A 265 15.22 -22.97 -3.70
N ASP A 266 15.18 -22.37 -2.50
CA ASP A 266 14.93 -23.12 -1.28
C ASP A 266 13.45 -23.55 -1.20
N SER A 267 13.23 -24.81 -0.82
CA SER A 267 11.90 -25.30 -0.45
C SER A 267 11.64 -24.98 1.02
N VAL A 268 10.48 -24.39 1.31
CA VAL A 268 10.05 -24.03 2.67
C VAL A 268 8.77 -24.76 3.06
N LYS A 269 8.61 -25.01 4.36
CA LYS A 269 7.36 -25.55 4.93
C LYS A 269 6.49 -24.46 5.52
N ALA A 270 5.18 -24.66 5.49
CA ALA A 270 4.24 -23.79 6.18
C ALA A 270 4.65 -23.64 7.66
N GLY A 271 4.82 -22.39 8.12
CA GLY A 271 5.27 -22.11 9.49
C GLY A 271 6.78 -21.97 9.66
N GLU A 272 7.58 -22.19 8.62
CA GLU A 272 9.03 -21.95 8.64
C GLU A 272 9.35 -20.45 8.66
N GLU A 273 10.32 -20.01 9.47
CA GLU A 273 10.73 -18.60 9.55
C GLU A 273 11.44 -18.19 8.26
N ILE A 274 10.89 -17.18 7.58
CA ILE A 274 11.41 -16.63 6.32
C ILE A 274 11.92 -15.19 6.46
N GLY A 275 11.90 -14.64 7.68
CA GLY A 275 12.39 -13.32 7.97
C GLY A 275 11.80 -12.76 9.25
N ARG A 276 12.12 -11.50 9.54
CA ARG A 276 11.55 -10.78 10.68
C ARG A 276 10.88 -9.49 10.26
N CYS A 277 9.75 -9.20 10.89
CA CYS A 277 8.92 -8.03 10.62
C CYS A 277 9.74 -6.75 10.83
N GLY A 278 9.73 -5.86 9.84
CA GLY A 278 10.59 -4.68 9.81
C GLY A 278 9.86 -3.42 9.37
N HIS A 279 10.63 -2.50 8.80
CA HIS A 279 10.17 -1.18 8.33
C HIS A 279 11.04 -0.72 7.16
N THR A 280 11.31 -1.61 6.21
CA THR A 280 12.11 -1.30 5.02
C THR A 280 11.19 -0.97 3.85
N GLY A 281 11.60 -0.13 2.88
CA GLY A 281 10.73 0.21 1.75
C GLY A 281 9.78 1.38 2.02
N HIS A 282 8.72 1.45 1.22
CA HIS A 282 7.60 2.37 1.38
C HIS A 282 6.67 1.88 2.50
N SER A 283 7.15 1.99 3.73
CA SER A 283 6.44 1.59 4.94
C SER A 283 6.17 2.85 5.79
N SER A 284 4.97 2.98 6.36
CA SER A 284 4.61 4.11 7.22
C SER A 284 5.00 3.90 8.69
N GLU A 285 5.07 2.64 9.11
CA GLU A 285 5.52 2.15 10.40
C GLU A 285 5.80 0.64 10.33
N PRO A 286 6.47 0.01 11.32
CA PRO A 286 6.66 -1.43 11.33
C PRO A 286 5.36 -2.24 11.16
N HIS A 287 5.32 -3.11 10.15
CA HIS A 287 4.22 -4.04 9.88
C HIS A 287 4.68 -5.14 8.93
N LEU A 288 3.92 -6.24 8.86
CA LEU A 288 4.01 -7.22 7.78
C LEU A 288 3.02 -6.84 6.68
N HIS A 289 3.51 -6.55 5.48
CA HIS A 289 2.67 -6.54 4.27
C HIS A 289 2.68 -7.93 3.67
N PHE A 290 1.51 -8.53 3.50
CA PHE A 290 1.34 -9.85 2.90
C PHE A 290 0.21 -9.86 1.87
N HIS A 291 0.44 -10.49 0.72
CA HIS A 291 -0.61 -10.76 -0.26
C HIS A 291 -0.29 -11.97 -1.13
N LEU A 292 -1.33 -12.53 -1.77
CA LEU A 292 -1.18 -13.46 -2.90
C LEU A 292 -1.25 -12.71 -4.23
N GLN A 293 -0.45 -13.14 -5.18
CA GLN A 293 -0.47 -12.67 -6.56
C GLN A 293 -0.25 -13.82 -7.55
N ASP A 294 -0.68 -13.64 -8.80
CA ASP A 294 -0.67 -14.68 -9.83
C ASP A 294 0.66 -14.85 -10.61
N THR A 295 1.63 -13.98 -10.36
CA THR A 295 3.00 -14.04 -10.93
C THR A 295 4.00 -13.64 -9.85
N PRO A 296 5.29 -14.00 -9.94
CA PRO A 296 6.27 -13.61 -8.91
C PRO A 296 6.55 -12.11 -8.85
N SER A 297 6.16 -11.34 -9.87
CA SER A 297 6.47 -9.91 -9.99
C SER A 297 5.35 -9.02 -9.47
N ILE A 298 5.65 -8.23 -8.44
CA ILE A 298 4.74 -7.22 -7.85
C ILE A 298 4.30 -6.11 -8.81
N PHE A 299 4.98 -5.96 -9.95
CA PHE A 299 4.64 -4.94 -10.93
C PHE A 299 3.59 -5.43 -11.92
N THR A 300 3.61 -6.73 -12.24
CA THR A 300 2.80 -7.33 -13.31
C THR A 300 1.71 -8.27 -12.80
N GLY A 301 1.79 -8.69 -11.54
CA GLY A 301 0.85 -9.60 -10.91
C GLY A 301 -0.57 -9.02 -10.83
N MET A 302 -1.54 -9.94 -10.77
CA MET A 302 -2.89 -9.70 -10.28
C MET A 302 -2.97 -10.25 -8.87
N GLY A 303 -3.47 -9.45 -7.94
CA GLY A 303 -3.75 -9.90 -6.59
C GLY A 303 -4.82 -10.99 -6.62
N LEU A 304 -4.66 -11.98 -5.74
CA LEU A 304 -5.61 -13.07 -5.55
C LEU A 304 -6.25 -12.97 -4.15
N PRO A 305 -7.57 -13.15 -4.02
CA PRO A 305 -8.23 -13.32 -2.73
C PRO A 305 -7.61 -14.50 -1.98
N ILE A 306 -7.17 -14.27 -0.75
CA ILE A 306 -6.67 -15.32 0.14
C ILE A 306 -7.70 -15.65 1.21
N ARG A 307 -7.82 -16.94 1.56
CA ARG A 307 -8.59 -17.44 2.69
C ARG A 307 -7.66 -18.23 3.61
N PHE A 308 -7.56 -17.80 4.87
CA PHE A 308 -6.75 -18.48 5.85
C PHE A 308 -7.52 -19.64 6.49
N GLN A 309 -6.87 -20.80 6.60
CA GLN A 309 -7.44 -22.00 7.21
C GLN A 309 -7.88 -21.70 8.64
N GLY A 310 -9.12 -22.08 8.99
CA GLY A 310 -9.66 -21.93 10.33
C GLY A 310 -10.02 -20.50 10.77
N VAL A 311 -9.72 -19.47 9.95
CA VAL A 311 -9.96 -18.06 10.31
C VAL A 311 -11.10 -17.44 9.50
N GLY A 312 -11.28 -17.85 8.22
CA GLY A 312 -12.30 -17.29 7.33
C GLY A 312 -11.90 -15.96 6.68
N GLU A 313 -12.89 -15.14 6.31
CA GLU A 313 -12.64 -13.79 5.77
C GLU A 313 -12.22 -12.85 6.90
N ILE A 314 -11.04 -12.27 6.78
CA ILE A 314 -10.53 -11.27 7.72
C ILE A 314 -10.55 -9.87 7.10
N VAL A 315 -10.88 -8.88 7.93
CA VAL A 315 -10.97 -7.47 7.53
C VAL A 315 -10.33 -6.56 8.57
N ARG A 316 -10.03 -5.34 8.15
CA ARG A 316 -9.51 -4.26 9.00
C ARG A 316 -10.20 -4.20 10.37
N GLY A 317 -9.40 -4.06 11.42
CA GLY A 317 -9.86 -3.93 12.81
C GLY A 317 -10.05 -5.24 13.56
N GLN A 318 -10.03 -6.38 12.88
CA GLN A 318 -10.07 -7.69 13.55
C GLN A 318 -8.71 -8.05 14.15
N ARG A 319 -8.74 -8.67 15.33
CA ARG A 319 -7.61 -9.38 15.90
C ARG A 319 -7.66 -10.83 15.45
N VAL A 320 -6.53 -11.35 14.99
CA VAL A 320 -6.39 -12.71 14.48
C VAL A 320 -5.22 -13.38 15.19
N VAL A 321 -5.35 -14.68 15.46
CA VAL A 321 -4.32 -15.45 16.17
C VAL A 321 -3.71 -16.44 15.20
N GLY A 322 -2.42 -16.26 14.92
CA GLY A 322 -1.65 -17.21 14.14
C GLY A 322 -1.19 -18.37 15.00
N GLU A 323 -1.25 -19.58 14.44
CA GLU A 323 -0.80 -20.79 15.12
C GLU A 323 0.70 -20.69 15.48
N SER A 324 1.06 -21.23 16.64
CA SER A 324 2.46 -21.45 16.98
C SER A 324 3.12 -22.28 15.88
N ALA A 325 4.38 -22.00 15.53
CA ALA A 325 5.15 -22.96 14.74
C ALA A 325 5.23 -24.27 15.55
N GLY A 326 4.39 -25.24 15.23
CA GLY A 326 4.50 -26.57 15.78
C GLY A 326 5.84 -27.13 15.33
N LEU A 327 6.75 -27.38 16.26
CA LEU A 327 7.67 -28.49 16.05
C LEU A 327 6.78 -29.72 15.86
N PRO A 328 6.95 -30.51 14.78
CA PRO A 328 6.19 -31.75 14.64
C PRO A 328 6.42 -32.62 15.88
N ASP A 329 5.32 -33.15 16.44
CA ASP A 329 5.37 -34.23 17.43
C ASP A 329 6.07 -35.49 16.86
#